data_AF-W9TMZ8-F1
#
_entry.id   AF-W9TMZ8-F1
#
_cell.length_a   1.000
_cell.length_b   1.000
_cell.length_c   1.000
_cell.angle_alpha   90.00
_cell.angle_beta   90.00
_cell.angle_gamma   90.00
#
_symmetry.space_group_name_H-M   'P 1'
#
loop_
_entity.id
_entity.type
_entity.pdbx_description
1 polymer ?
#
loop_
_entity_poly.entity_id
_entity_poly.type
_entity_poly.pdbx_seq_one_letter_code
_entity_poly.pdbx_strand_id
1 'polypeptide(L)'
;MGRAQRQCQVYRQSLQQASALLQDHFSEENGQARGLRERIETLSRREVQVTLPDLAPALKALQAYVQQQETPESAAPAEPAADEQEAQRT
;
A
#
# COMPACT_ATOMS: atom_id res chain seq x y z
N MET A 1 4.87 -9.42 -3.85
CA MET A 1 3.57 -10.13 -3.87
C MET A 1 3.11 -10.61 -2.48
N GLY A 2 3.96 -11.15 -1.60
CA GLY A 2 3.46 -11.81 -0.37
C GLY A 2 3.06 -10.97 0.86
N ARG A 3 3.28 -9.64 0.90
CA ARG A 3 2.94 -8.83 2.09
C ARG A 3 1.45 -8.55 2.19
N ALA A 4 0.82 -8.09 1.11
CA ALA A 4 -0.61 -7.79 1.05
C ALA A 4 -1.49 -9.02 1.37
N GLN A 5 -1.16 -10.17 0.77
CA GLN A 5 -1.84 -11.42 1.05
C GLN A 5 -1.69 -11.86 2.51
N ARG A 6 -0.49 -11.67 3.10
CA ARG A 6 -0.29 -11.91 4.54
C ARG A 6 -1.12 -10.98 5.42
N GLN A 7 -1.24 -9.70 5.08
CA GLN A 7 -2.07 -8.76 5.84
C GLN A 7 -3.55 -9.17 5.79
N CYS A 8 -4.07 -9.58 4.63
CA CYS A 8 -5.44 -10.08 4.53
C CYS A 8 -5.64 -11.37 5.34
N GLN A 9 -4.65 -12.28 5.36
CA GLN A 9 -4.70 -13.50 6.16
C GLN A 9 -4.70 -13.19 7.66
N VAL A 10 -3.82 -12.31 8.13
CA VAL A 10 -3.76 -11.88 9.53
C VAL A 10 -5.07 -11.21 9.94
N TYR A 11 -5.62 -10.32 9.11
CA TYR A 11 -6.90 -9.67 9.37
C TYR A 11 -8.03 -10.69 9.59
N ARG A 12 -8.15 -11.68 8.70
CA ARG A 12 -9.16 -12.74 8.82
C ARG A 12 -8.97 -13.59 10.07
N GLN A 13 -7.73 -13.94 10.40
CA GLN A 13 -7.40 -14.71 11.60
C GLN A 13 -7.79 -13.93 12.87
N SER A 14 -7.49 -12.64 12.93
CA SER A 14 -7.84 -11.79 14.08
C SER A 14 -9.36 -11.72 14.29
N LEU A 15 -10.16 -11.62 13.22
CA LEU A 15 -11.62 -11.62 13.33
C LEU A 15 -12.15 -12.96 13.86
N GLN A 16 -11.58 -14.09 13.42
CA GLN A 16 -11.96 -15.41 13.93
C GLN A 16 -11.64 -15.56 15.41
N GLN A 17 -10.43 -15.14 15.83
CA GLN A 17 -10.02 -15.18 17.24
C GLN A 17 -10.91 -14.30 18.12
N ALA A 18 -11.24 -13.09 17.66
CA ALA A 18 -12.15 -12.20 18.38
C ALA A 18 -13.54 -12.83 18.55
N SER A 19 -14.06 -13.50 17.53
CA SER A 19 -15.35 -14.22 17.62
C SER A 19 -15.30 -15.35 18.64
N ALA A 20 -14.22 -16.15 18.64
CA ALA A 20 -14.03 -17.25 19.59
C ALA A 20 -13.96 -16.75 21.04
N LEU A 21 -13.18 -15.70 21.32
CA LEU A 21 -13.11 -15.09 22.65
C LEU A 21 -14.47 -14.58 23.13
N LEU A 22 -15.28 -14.01 22.23
CA LEU A 22 -16.63 -13.57 22.58
C LEU A 22 -17.58 -14.73 22.86
N GLN A 23 -17.36 -15.92 22.28
CA GLN A 23 -18.14 -17.12 22.59
C GLN A 23 -17.72 -17.73 23.92
N ASP A 24 -16.41 -17.79 24.19
CA ASP A 24 -15.86 -18.40 25.40
C ASP A 24 -16.16 -17.58 26.67
N HIS A 25 -16.19 -16.25 26.55
CA HIS A 25 -16.29 -15.37 27.72
C HIS A 25 -17.68 -14.76 27.97
N PHE A 26 -18.61 -14.88 27.02
CA PHE A 26 -19.94 -14.26 27.16
C PHE A 26 -21.07 -15.19 26.75
N SER A 27 -22.05 -15.35 27.66
CA SER A 27 -23.30 -16.07 27.42
C SER A 27 -24.04 -15.57 26.18
N GLU A 28 -24.80 -16.46 25.53
CA GLU A 28 -25.58 -16.14 24.32
C GLU A 28 -26.66 -15.08 24.55
N GLU A 29 -27.16 -14.99 25.79
CA GLU A 29 -28.16 -14.02 26.24
C GLU A 29 -27.59 -12.60 26.38
N ASN A 30 -26.26 -12.44 26.37
CA ASN A 30 -25.64 -11.13 26.37
C ASN A 30 -25.82 -10.46 25.01
N GLY A 31 -26.83 -9.58 24.91
CA GLY A 31 -27.18 -8.87 23.68
C GLY A 31 -26.04 -8.01 23.11
N GLN A 32 -25.15 -7.47 23.96
CA GLN A 32 -24.00 -6.69 23.48
C GLN A 32 -22.94 -7.58 22.85
N ALA A 33 -22.61 -8.71 23.49
CA ALA A 33 -21.69 -9.70 22.93
C ALA A 33 -22.23 -10.29 21.63
N ARG A 34 -23.54 -10.57 21.58
CA ARG A 34 -24.22 -11.04 20.36
C ARG A 34 -24.10 -10.02 19.21
N GLY A 35 -24.45 -8.76 19.46
CA GLY A 35 -24.35 -7.72 18.43
C GLY A 35 -22.91 -7.51 17.94
N LEU A 36 -21.92 -7.64 18.82
CA LEU A 36 -20.51 -7.57 18.42
C LEU A 36 -20.08 -8.78 17.57
N ARG A 37 -20.51 -10.01 17.92
CA ARG A 37 -20.28 -11.23 17.13
C ARG A 37 -20.86 -11.10 15.71
N GLU A 38 -22.10 -10.64 15.58
CA GLU A 38 -22.75 -10.43 14.27
C GLU A 38 -21.99 -9.42 13.39
N ARG A 39 -21.45 -8.37 14.01
CA ARG A 39 -20.68 -7.34 13.32
C ARG A 39 -19.31 -7.86 12.86
N ILE A 40 -18.64 -8.67 13.68
CA ILE A 40 -17.40 -9.36 13.32
C ILE A 40 -17.64 -10.33 12.16
N GLU A 41 -18.74 -11.09 12.21
CA GLU A 41 -19.12 -12.01 11.14
C GLU A 41 -19.36 -11.25 9.83
N THR A 42 -20.09 -10.14 9.89
CA THR A 42 -20.32 -9.27 8.72
C THR A 42 -19.01 -8.76 8.12
N LEU A 43 -18.06 -8.35 8.94
CA LEU A 43 -16.73 -7.90 8.49
C LEU A 43 -15.91 -9.04 7.88
N SER A 44 -16.02 -10.26 8.43
CA SER A 44 -15.28 -11.43 7.92
C SER A 44 -15.68 -11.84 6.50
N ARG A 45 -16.92 -11.51 6.10
CA ARG A 45 -17.48 -11.79 4.77
C ARG A 45 -17.12 -10.70 3.74
N ARG A 46 -16.66 -9.54 4.18
CA ARG A 46 -16.22 -8.47 3.27
C ARG A 46 -14.84 -8.82 2.74
N GLU A 47 -14.68 -8.86 1.42
CA GLU A 47 -13.37 -9.02 0.81
C GLU A 47 -12.54 -7.75 1.03
N VAL A 48 -11.42 -7.89 1.74
CA VAL A 48 -10.37 -6.88 1.76
C VAL A 48 -9.55 -7.09 0.48
N GLN A 49 -10.02 -6.53 -0.63
CA GLN A 49 -9.28 -6.58 -1.88
C GLN A 49 -8.11 -5.60 -1.81
N VAL A 50 -6.89 -6.11 -2.00
CA VAL A 50 -5.72 -5.27 -2.24
C VAL A 50 -5.59 -5.12 -3.75
N THR A 51 -6.17 -4.05 -4.28
CA THR A 51 -5.96 -3.68 -5.68
C THR A 51 -4.51 -3.27 -5.84
N LEU A 52 -3.73 -4.02 -6.62
CA LEU A 52 -2.40 -3.56 -7.00
C LEU A 52 -2.53 -2.33 -7.90
N PRO A 53 -1.73 -1.28 -7.69
CA PRO A 53 -1.66 -0.19 -8.64
C PRO A 53 -1.13 -0.72 -9.98
N ASP A 54 -1.61 -0.16 -11.08
CA ASP A 54 -1.04 -0.43 -12.39
C ASP A 54 0.43 -0.03 -12.42
N LEU A 55 1.30 -0.97 -12.80
CA LEU A 55 2.75 -0.79 -12.85
C LEU A 55 3.25 -0.47 -14.26
N ALA A 56 2.39 -0.54 -15.29
CA ALA A 56 2.74 -0.18 -16.67
C ALA A 56 3.45 1.19 -16.79
N PRO A 57 3.00 2.28 -16.13
CA PRO A 57 3.70 3.57 -16.22
C PRO A 57 5.11 3.54 -15.61
N ALA A 58 5.31 2.83 -14.49
CA ALA A 58 6.61 2.71 -13.85
C ALA A 58 7.60 1.89 -14.70
N LEU A 59 7.11 0.82 -15.34
CA LEU A 59 7.92 0.01 -16.25
C LEU A 59 8.31 0.77 -17.51
N LYS A 60 7.39 1.58 -18.05
CA LYS A 60 7.67 2.44 -19.22
C LYS A 60 8.74 3.49 -18.92
N ALA A 61 8.71 4.09 -17.72
CA ALA A 61 9.74 5.04 -17.29
C ALA A 61 11.13 4.39 -17.19
N LEU A 62 11.20 3.17 -16.64
CA LEU A 62 12.46 2.42 -16.56
C LEU A 62 13.00 2.07 -17.95
N GLN A 63 12.15 1.61 -18.87
CA GLN A 63 12.56 1.29 -20.24
C GLN A 63 13.05 2.52 -21.00
N ALA A 64 12.41 3.67 -20.83
CA ALA A 64 12.86 4.93 -21.44
C ALA A 64 14.24 5.34 -20.91
N TYR A 65 14.48 5.18 -19.61
CA TYR A 65 15.76 5.49 -18.98
C TYR A 65 16.90 4.59 -19.49
N VAL A 66 16.66 3.27 -19.59
CA VAL A 66 17.66 2.34 -20.14
C VAL A 66 17.97 2.66 -21.59
N GLN A 67 16.95 2.94 -22.41
CA GLN A 67 17.18 3.31 -23.82
C GLN A 67 17.99 4.60 -23.99
N GLN A 68 17.79 5.60 -23.11
CA GLN A 68 18.59 6.82 -23.11
C GLN A 68 20.07 6.56 -22.78
N GLN A 69 20.36 5.57 -21.92
CA GLN A 69 21.74 5.19 -21.60
C GLN A 69 22.40 4.33 -22.68
N GLU A 70 21.63 3.48 -23.38
CA GLU A 70 22.17 2.62 -24.44
C GLU A 70 22.35 3.33 -25.78
N THR A 71 21.72 4.49 -25.99
CA THR A 71 22.09 5.39 -27.09
C THR A 71 23.49 5.98 -26.85
N PRO A 72 24.49 5.72 -27.71
CA PRO A 72 25.86 6.20 -27.55
C PRO A 72 26.03 7.72 -27.81
N GLU A 73 24.94 8.50 -27.76
CA GLU A 73 24.92 9.94 -27.98
C GLU A 73 24.65 10.69 -26.67
N SER A 74 25.44 10.41 -25.63
CA SER A 74 25.60 11.33 -24.51
C SER A 74 27.03 11.32 -23.98
N ALA A 75 27.99 11.46 -24.89
CA ALA A 75 29.28 12.10 -24.61
C ALA A 75 29.31 13.33 -25.53
N ALA A 76 29.45 14.59 -25.09
CA ALA A 76 29.89 15.21 -23.83
C ALA A 76 29.51 16.73 -23.90
N PRO A 77 30.03 17.67 -23.06
CA PRO A 77 30.59 17.61 -21.71
C PRO A 77 29.94 18.62 -20.72
N ALA A 78 30.44 18.61 -19.49
CA ALA A 78 30.04 19.37 -18.30
C ALA A 78 30.31 20.90 -18.32
N GLU A 79 29.42 21.63 -17.61
CA GLU A 79 29.67 22.83 -16.75
C GLU A 79 30.09 24.17 -17.40
N PRO A 80 30.06 25.35 -16.70
CA PRO A 80 29.31 25.81 -15.50
C PRO A 80 28.64 27.19 -15.71
N ALA A 81 27.72 27.61 -14.83
CA ALA A 81 27.46 29.04 -14.58
C ALA A 81 27.19 29.24 -13.10
N ALA A 82 28.26 29.59 -12.40
CA ALA A 82 28.22 30.19 -11.08
C ALA A 82 27.56 31.58 -11.18
N ASP A 83 26.87 31.95 -10.11
CA ASP A 83 26.77 33.32 -9.58
C ASP A 83 26.20 34.41 -10.50
N GLU A 84 24.87 34.61 -10.44
CA GLU A 84 24.26 35.94 -10.64
C GLU A 84 22.92 36.00 -9.89
N GLN A 85 23.00 35.86 -8.57
CA GLN A 85 21.95 36.26 -7.62
C GLN A 85 22.54 37.21 -6.57
N GLU A 86 23.19 38.28 -7.00
CA GLU A 86 23.28 39.49 -6.18
C GLU A 86 23.28 40.72 -7.08
N ALA A 87 22.52 41.74 -6.66
CA ALA A 87 22.40 43.06 -7.29
C ALA A 87 21.69 43.13 -8.66
N GLN A 88 20.36 43.32 -8.63
CA GLN A 88 19.64 44.44 -9.27
C GLN A 88 18.12 44.24 -9.30
N ARG A 89 17.45 44.65 -8.22
CA ARG A 89 16.22 45.49 -8.25
C ARG A 89 15.89 45.82 -6.78
N THR A 90 16.50 46.83 -6.13
CA THR A 90 16.25 48.27 -6.30
C THR A 90 14.85 48.62 -6.75
#